data_AF-A0A376VEW1-F1
#
_entry.id   AF-A0A376VEW1-F1
#
_cell.length_a   1.000
_cell.length_b   1.000
_cell.length_c   1.000
_cell.angle_alpha   90.00
_cell.angle_beta   90.00
_cell.angle_gamma   90.00
#
_symmetry.space_group_name_H-M   'P 1'
#
loop_
_entity.id
_entity.type
_entity.pdbx_description
1 polymer ?
#
loop_
_entity_poly.entity_id
_entity_poly.type
_entity_poly.pdbx_seq_one_letter_code
_entity_poly.pdbx_strand_id
1 'polypeptide(L)'
;MKLMFASDIHGSLPATERVLELFAQSGAQWLVILGDVLNHGPRNALPEGYAPAKVAERLNEVAHKVIAVRGNCDSEVDQMLLHFPITAPWQQVLLEKQRLF
;
A
#
# COMPACT_ATOMS: atom_id res chain seq x y z
N MET A 1 -14.90 12.71 5.83
CA MET A 1 -13.66 11.92 5.75
C MET A 1 -13.51 11.44 4.31
N LYS A 2 -12.32 11.53 3.72
CA LYS A 2 -11.98 11.05 2.38
C LYS A 2 -10.73 10.18 2.45
N LEU A 3 -10.86 8.96 1.96
CA LEU A 3 -9.80 7.94 1.91
C LEU A 3 -9.56 7.55 0.45
N MET A 4 -8.33 7.17 0.12
CA MET A 4 -8.00 6.54 -1.15
C MET A 4 -7.51 5.13 -0.87
N PHE A 5 -7.94 4.16 -1.68
CA PHE A 5 -7.56 2.75 -1.51
C PHE A 5 -6.67 2.30 -2.67
N ALA A 6 -5.66 1.49 -2.34
CA ALA A 6 -4.82 0.75 -3.28
C ALA A 6 -4.62 -0.68 -2.75
N SER A 7 -4.43 -1.64 -3.64
CA SER A 7 -4.27 -3.07 -3.31
C SER A 7 -3.40 -3.73 -4.37
N ASP A 8 -2.76 -4.85 -4.02
CA ASP A 8 -2.07 -5.75 -4.96
C ASP A 8 -1.06 -5.02 -5.86
N ILE A 9 -0.21 -4.20 -5.24
CA ILE A 9 0.82 -3.41 -5.95
C ILE A 9 1.89 -4.34 -6.54
N HIS A 10 2.23 -5.41 -5.81
CA HIS A 10 3.13 -6.47 -6.25
C HIS A 10 4.48 -5.97 -6.80
N GLY A 11 4.99 -4.85 -6.28
CA GLY A 11 6.26 -4.27 -6.71
C GLY A 11 6.23 -3.55 -8.07
N SER A 12 5.05 -3.27 -8.64
CA SER A 12 4.94 -2.49 -9.88
C SER A 12 5.20 -1.00 -9.63
N LEU A 13 6.33 -0.50 -10.14
CA LEU A 13 6.68 0.91 -10.02
C LEU A 13 5.74 1.85 -10.80
N PRO A 14 5.35 1.57 -12.06
CA PRO A 14 4.41 2.43 -12.79
C PRO A 14 3.06 2.56 -12.08
N ALA A 15 2.54 1.46 -11.52
CA ALA A 15 1.32 1.49 -10.74
C ALA A 15 1.47 2.33 -9.46
N THR A 16 2.60 2.17 -8.76
CA THR A 16 2.92 2.93 -7.55
C THR A 16 2.98 4.44 -7.82
N GLU A 17 3.70 4.86 -8.86
CA GLU A 17 3.81 6.28 -9.22
C GLU A 17 2.44 6.87 -9.58
N ARG A 18 1.62 6.11 -10.32
CA ARG A 18 0.26 6.53 -10.66
C ARG A 18 -0.64 6.65 -9.43
N VAL A 19 -0.56 5.71 -8.49
CA VAL A 19 -1.29 5.77 -7.21
C VAL A 19 -0.89 7.01 -6.42
N LEU A 20 0.41 7.30 -6.32
CA LEU A 20 0.90 8.47 -5.58
C LEU A 20 0.47 9.79 -6.23
N GLU A 21 0.50 9.88 -7.56
CA GLU A 21 0.02 11.04 -8.30
C GLU A 21 -1.48 11.30 -8.03
N LEU A 22 -2.30 10.25 -8.16
CA LEU A 22 -3.73 10.32 -7.89
C LEU A 22 -4.01 10.65 -6.41
N PHE A 23 -3.22 10.10 -5.49
CA PHE A 23 -3.35 10.40 -4.06
C PHE A 23 -3.08 11.87 -3.78
N ALA A 24 -2.01 12.43 -4.34
CA ALA A 24 -1.66 13.85 -4.22
C ALA A 24 -2.78 14.78 -4.75
N GLN A 25 -3.43 14.40 -5.84
CA GLN A 25 -4.53 15.17 -6.45
C GLN A 25 -5.87 14.97 -5.73
N SER A 26 -6.07 13.84 -5.04
CA SER A 26 -7.36 13.46 -4.49
C SER A 26 -7.84 14.32 -3.32
N GLY A 27 -6.92 14.95 -2.57
CA GLY A 27 -7.21 15.57 -1.28
C GLY A 27 -7.64 14.56 -0.19
N ALA A 28 -7.39 13.26 -0.39
CA ALA A 28 -7.63 12.25 0.63
C ALA A 28 -6.68 12.43 1.82
N GLN A 29 -7.18 12.09 3.01
CA GLN A 29 -6.43 12.26 4.26
C GLN A 29 -5.44 11.12 4.47
N TRP A 30 -5.81 9.91 4.02
CA TRP A 30 -5.05 8.69 4.16
C TRP A 30 -5.06 7.88 2.87
N LEU A 31 -3.91 7.27 2.57
CA LEU A 31 -3.78 6.21 1.57
C LEU A 31 -3.89 4.86 2.30
N VAL A 32 -4.95 4.11 1.99
CA VAL A 32 -5.22 2.81 2.58
C VAL A 32 -4.70 1.72 1.64
N ILE A 33 -3.68 0.97 2.07
CA ILE A 33 -3.06 -0.11 1.29
C ILE A 33 -3.54 -1.46 1.81
N LEU A 34 -4.16 -2.26 0.95
CA LEU A 34 -4.83 -3.53 1.32
C LEU A 34 -3.94 -4.78 1.19
N GLY A 35 -2.62 -4.60 1.24
CA GLY A 35 -1.63 -5.67 1.22
C GLY A 35 -0.99 -5.93 -0.14
N ASP A 36 -0.07 -6.89 -0.15
CA ASP A 36 0.67 -7.39 -1.31
C ASP A 36 1.44 -6.26 -2.02
N VAL A 37 2.38 -5.67 -1.29
CA VAL A 37 3.01 -4.39 -1.67
C VAL A 37 4.22 -4.60 -2.59
N LEU A 38 5.20 -5.40 -2.17
CA LEU A 38 6.52 -5.48 -2.82
C LEU A 38 6.74 -6.78 -3.59
N ASN A 39 6.39 -7.90 -2.98
CA ASN A 39 6.58 -9.23 -3.56
C ASN A 39 5.57 -9.48 -4.69
N HIS A 40 6.03 -9.94 -5.85
CA HIS A 40 5.13 -10.28 -6.97
C HIS A 40 4.20 -11.48 -6.67
N GLY A 41 4.58 -12.33 -5.71
CA GLY A 41 3.87 -13.56 -5.39
C GLY A 41 4.30 -14.73 -6.29
N PRO A 42 4.64 -15.90 -5.73
CA PRO A 42 5.28 -17.00 -6.47
C PRO A 42 4.41 -17.62 -7.57
N ARG A 43 3.12 -17.33 -7.58
CA ARG A 43 2.16 -17.83 -8.58
C ARG A 43 1.94 -16.87 -9.74
N ASN A 44 2.47 -15.66 -9.65
CA ASN A 44 2.23 -14.60 -10.62
C ASN A 44 3.47 -14.39 -11.50
N ALA A 45 3.23 -14.02 -12.76
CA ALA A 45 4.28 -13.43 -13.58
C ALA A 45 4.75 -12.11 -12.95
N LEU A 46 5.96 -11.66 -13.29
CA LEU A 46 6.42 -10.34 -12.87
C LEU A 46 5.50 -9.27 -13.46
N PRO A 47 4.99 -8.33 -12.64
CA PRO A 47 4.18 -7.25 -13.17
C PRO A 47 5.03 -6.29 -14.02
N GLU A 48 4.37 -5.49 -14.83
CA GLU A 48 5.02 -4.45 -15.61
C GLU A 48 5.80 -3.49 -14.68
N GLY A 49 7.06 -3.23 -15.04
CA GLY A 49 7.93 -2.35 -14.27
C GLY A 49 8.23 -2.84 -12.85
N TYR A 50 8.32 -4.16 -12.65
CA TYR A 50 8.66 -4.75 -11.35
C TYR A 50 10.00 -4.20 -10.80
N ALA A 51 9.90 -3.36 -9.77
CA ALA A 51 11.05 -2.74 -9.10
C ALA A 51 10.76 -2.51 -7.59
N PRO A 52 10.70 -3.58 -6.78
CA PRO A 52 10.30 -3.50 -5.37
C PRO A 52 11.08 -2.49 -4.52
N ALA A 53 12.40 -2.41 -4.71
CA ALA A 53 13.22 -1.43 -3.98
C ALA A 53 12.79 0.02 -4.26
N LYS A 54 12.51 0.35 -5.53
CA LYS A 54 12.02 1.67 -5.91
C LYS A 54 10.59 1.90 -5.41
N VAL A 55 9.73 0.88 -5.41
CA VAL A 55 8.39 0.99 -4.83
C VAL A 55 8.47 1.36 -3.35
N ALA A 56 9.36 0.71 -2.58
CA ALA A 56 9.56 1.04 -1.17
C ALA A 56 10.03 2.49 -1.00
N GLU A 57 11.01 2.95 -1.78
CA GLU A 57 11.47 4.36 -1.77
C GLU A 57 10.31 5.33 -2.01
N ARG A 58 9.50 5.11 -3.05
CA ARG A 58 8.38 6.00 -3.42
C ARG A 58 7.26 6.00 -2.39
N LEU A 59 6.87 4.84 -1.86
CA LEU A 59 5.84 4.76 -0.81
C LEU A 59 6.31 5.40 0.50
N ASN A 60 7.60 5.31 0.81
CA ASN A 60 8.17 5.91 2.02
C ASN A 60 8.09 7.45 2.02
N GLU A 61 8.04 8.11 0.86
CA GLU A 61 7.83 9.57 0.74
C GLU A 61 6.52 10.03 1.41
N VAL A 62 5.52 9.15 1.47
CA VAL A 62 4.20 9.43 2.05
C VAL A 62 3.86 8.55 3.26
N ALA A 63 4.85 7.88 3.86
CA ALA A 63 4.67 6.93 4.95
C ALA A 63 3.77 7.43 6.09
N HIS A 64 3.90 8.71 6.45
CA HIS A 64 3.12 9.38 7.49
C HIS A 64 1.60 9.50 7.18
N LYS A 65 1.16 9.17 5.97
CA LYS A 65 -0.24 9.15 5.53
C LYS A 65 -0.72 7.77 5.09
N VAL A 66 0.05 6.72 5.31
CA VAL A 66 -0.32 5.35 4.91
C VAL A 66 -0.96 4.61 6.09
N ILE A 67 -2.08 3.95 5.81
CA ILE A 67 -2.70 2.95 6.69
C ILE A 67 -2.69 1.65 5.89
N ALA A 68 -1.96 0.63 6.36
CA ALA A 68 -1.85 -0.64 5.63
C ALA A 68 -2.33 -1.84 6.45
N VAL A 69 -2.75 -2.88 5.76
CA VAL A 69 -2.97 -4.22 6.31
C VAL A 69 -2.13 -5.24 5.57
N ARG A 70 -1.83 -6.36 6.22
CA ARG A 70 -0.96 -7.40 5.70
C ARG A 70 -1.66 -8.22 4.63
N GLY A 71 -1.08 -8.26 3.43
CA GLY A 71 -1.41 -9.23 2.38
C GLY A 71 -0.64 -10.55 2.56
N ASN A 72 -1.01 -11.58 1.83
CA ASN A 72 -0.39 -12.90 1.97
C ASN A 72 1.01 -13.00 1.34
N CYS A 73 1.39 -12.07 0.46
CA CYS A 73 2.71 -12.00 -0.14
C CYS A 73 3.68 -11.13 0.67
N ASP A 74 3.17 -10.36 1.64
CA ASP A 74 3.97 -9.50 2.50
C ASP A 74 4.69 -10.29 3.59
N SER A 75 5.91 -9.86 3.90
CA SER A 75 6.84 -10.55 4.78
C SER A 75 7.60 -9.59 5.70
N GLU A 76 8.42 -10.12 6.61
CA GLU A 76 9.20 -9.32 7.55
C GLU A 76 10.25 -8.44 6.86
N VAL A 77 10.79 -8.88 5.72
CA VAL A 77 11.73 -8.06 4.93
C VAL A 77 11.01 -6.85 4.32
N ASP A 78 9.75 -7.00 3.92
CA ASP A 78 8.97 -5.88 3.38
C ASP A 78 8.70 -4.83 4.46
N GLN A 79 8.35 -5.28 5.68
CA GLN A 79 8.21 -4.37 6.82
C GLN A 79 9.53 -3.67 7.18
N MET A 80 10.68 -4.33 7.01
CA MET A 80 11.98 -3.71 7.25
C MET A 80 12.29 -2.57 6.25
N LEU A 81 11.76 -2.65 5.02
CA LEU A 81 11.95 -1.64 3.98
C LEU A 81 10.94 -0.49 4.05
N LEU A 82 9.71 -0.77 4.49
CA LEU A 82 8.62 0.21 4.53
C LEU A 82 8.58 0.95 5.88
N HIS A 83 8.56 2.28 5.82
CA HIS A 83 8.56 3.17 6.99
C HIS A 83 7.18 3.37 7.62
N PHE A 84 6.23 2.47 7.35
CA PHE A 84 4.89 2.47 7.92
C PHE A 84 4.48 1.04 8.32
N PRO A 85 3.58 0.86 9.30
CA PRO A 85 3.18 -0.48 9.74
C PRO A 85 2.35 -1.19 8.67
N ILE A 86 2.77 -2.40 8.30
CA ILE A 86 2.06 -3.27 7.34
C ILE A 86 1.59 -4.59 7.97
N THR A 87 2.02 -4.93 9.19
CA THR A 87 1.82 -6.28 9.74
C THR A 87 0.42 -6.53 10.30
N ALA A 88 -0.39 -5.47 10.49
CA ALA A 88 -1.73 -5.58 11.04
C ALA A 88 -2.62 -6.45 10.12
N PRO A 89 -3.27 -7.51 10.63
CA PRO A 89 -4.11 -8.39 9.80
C PRO A 89 -5.46 -7.77 9.42
N TRP A 90 -5.87 -6.70 10.10
CA TRP A 90 -7.05 -5.90 9.82
C TRP A 90 -6.92 -4.55 10.54
N GLN A 91 -7.72 -3.57 10.13
CA GLN A 91 -7.91 -2.29 10.82
C GLN A 91 -9.38 -1.87 10.73
N GLN A 92 -9.75 -0.74 11.35
CA GLN A 92 -11.13 -0.26 11.34
C GLN A 92 -11.21 1.22 10.99
N VAL A 93 -12.24 1.57 10.22
CA VAL A 93 -12.68 2.96 10.05
C VAL A 93 -14.07 3.07 10.63
N LEU A 94 -14.24 3.98 11.61
CA LEU A 94 -15.52 4.29 12.20
C LEU A 94 -16.10 5.55 11.56
N LEU A 95 -17.33 5.44 11.07
CA LEU A 95 -18.16 6.55 10.63
C LEU A 95 -19.30 6.73 11.64
N GLU A 96 -20.14 7.74 11.47
CA GLU A 96 -21.16 8.12 12.47
C GLU A 96 -22.05 6.95 12.94
N LYS A 97 -22.38 6.02 12.04
CA LYS A 97 -23.28 4.88 12.32
C LYS A 97 -22.83 3.56 11.70
N GLN A 98 -21.67 3.53 11.07
CA GLN A 98 -21.20 2.38 10.28
C GLN A 98 -19.69 2.21 10.44
N ARG A 99 -19.20 1.00 10.20
CA ARG A 99 -17.77 0.68 10.21
C ARG A 99 -17.34 0.03 8.92
N LEU A 100 -16.08 0.28 8.54
CA LEU A 100 -15.34 -0.55 7.58
C LEU A 100 -14.38 -1.44 8.41
N PHE A 101 -14.36 -2.73 8.09
CA PHE A 101 -13.52 -3.76 8.72
C PHE A 101 -13.01 -4.71 7.64
#